data_AF-A0A8R1HLA6-F1
#
_entry.id   AF-A0A8R1HLA6-F1
#
_cell.length_a   1.000
_cell.length_b   1.000
_cell.length_c   1.000
_cell.angle_alpha   90.00
_cell.angle_beta   90.00
_cell.angle_gamma   90.00
#
_symmetry.space_group_name_H-M   'P 1'
#
loop_
_entity.id
_entity.type
_entity.pdbx_description
1 polymer ?
#
loop_
_entity_poly.entity_id
_entity_poly.type
_entity_poly.pdbx_seq_one_letter_code
_entity_poly.pdbx_strand_id
1 'polypeptide(L)'
;MPATVAESQRLGTSEKEPIKKTKVVVEKQQSKMEDCCESVLKTNEMAALDPMDGSGTSSTKNSERTSDELLVSVKQRRKLFKNFARFVDAADEVEKKVMEKLLSVQMCTERQRDMIVGPIEKFRKELCERFEELGRDKWPRTVLRLMREQNVETVEEIRELCERGRREGKSSTSAKLKNYQNNMTVLQTENERLQERIRKCESEKLAAEKRLRKAQRAFEAEKRTAEGLKANLQHAAGEFEICRVQDEKHQIIQKRSRRASGSPTDSRRSSLRSRTREQSQGALEEEESGDDCRRKVNGWDIQREKAVNSEKTERNGRVHESNDEIIGSARAKMF
;
A
#
# COMPACT_ATOMS: atom_id res chain seq x y z
N MET A 1 -61.16 84.34 47.15
CA MET A 1 -61.79 83.14 47.77
C MET A 1 -63.21 83.06 47.26
N PRO A 2 -63.76 81.90 46.86
CA PRO A 2 -63.21 80.81 46.04
C PRO A 2 -64.16 80.54 44.82
N ALA A 3 -63.76 79.82 43.76
CA ALA A 3 -64.00 78.39 43.50
C ALA A 3 -64.85 78.12 42.22
N THR A 4 -64.15 77.67 41.17
CA THR A 4 -64.34 76.40 40.42
C THR A 4 -65.60 76.06 39.58
N VAL A 5 -65.27 75.70 38.32
CA VAL A 5 -65.77 74.59 37.47
C VAL A 5 -67.01 74.84 36.60
N ALA A 6 -66.79 74.89 35.28
CA ALA A 6 -67.48 74.02 34.32
C ALA A 6 -66.74 74.00 32.98
N GLU A 7 -66.45 72.78 32.54
CA GLU A 7 -65.81 72.33 31.32
C GLU A 7 -66.78 72.40 30.13
N SER A 8 -66.34 72.88 28.97
CA SER A 8 -67.02 72.62 27.69
C SER A 8 -66.10 72.78 26.48
N GLN A 9 -66.02 71.65 25.79
CA GLN A 9 -65.42 71.29 24.52
C GLN A 9 -65.76 72.22 23.34
N ARG A 10 -64.81 72.40 22.41
CA ARG A 10 -64.98 72.52 20.94
C ARG A 10 -63.61 72.39 20.25
N LEU A 11 -63.34 71.28 19.56
CA LEU A 11 -63.36 71.11 18.09
C LEU A 11 -62.34 72.01 17.38
N GLY A 12 -61.21 71.51 16.87
CA GLY A 12 -61.00 70.69 15.66
C GLY A 12 -59.80 71.33 14.92
N THR A 13 -58.95 70.73 14.09
CA THR A 13 -58.90 69.55 13.21
C THR A 13 -57.41 69.38 12.84
N SER A 14 -56.85 68.19 12.66
CA SER A 14 -56.36 67.71 11.34
C SER A 14 -55.23 66.70 11.55
N GLU A 15 -55.55 65.41 11.68
CA GLU A 15 -54.50 64.38 11.73
C GLU A 15 -55.02 63.01 11.25
N LYS A 16 -55.53 62.93 10.01
CA LYS A 16 -55.90 61.63 9.38
C LYS A 16 -55.63 61.57 7.87
N GLU A 17 -54.62 62.29 7.36
CA GLU A 17 -54.32 62.28 5.91
C GLU A 17 -52.88 61.98 5.41
N PRO A 18 -51.96 61.35 6.18
CA PRO A 18 -50.75 60.78 5.56
C PRO A 18 -50.88 59.27 5.25
N ILE A 19 -51.58 58.48 6.06
CA ILE A 19 -51.52 56.99 6.03
C ILE A 19 -52.13 56.39 4.76
N LYS A 20 -53.19 57.00 4.21
CA LYS A 20 -53.84 56.51 2.98
C LYS A 20 -52.98 56.73 1.74
N LYS A 21 -52.22 57.84 1.68
CA LYS A 21 -51.35 58.16 0.54
C LYS A 21 -50.13 57.23 0.52
N THR A 22 -49.56 56.90 1.68
CA THR A 22 -48.42 55.96 1.76
C THR A 22 -48.83 54.53 1.40
N LYS A 23 -50.01 54.06 1.82
CA LYS A 23 -50.50 52.72 1.48
C LYS A 23 -50.73 52.55 -0.03
N VAL A 24 -51.33 53.55 -0.68
CA VAL A 24 -51.55 53.55 -2.14
C VAL A 24 -50.23 53.62 -2.92
N VAL A 25 -49.23 54.35 -2.41
CA VAL A 25 -47.90 54.39 -3.03
C VAL A 25 -47.19 53.04 -2.90
N VAL A 26 -47.26 52.39 -1.73
CA VAL A 26 -46.66 51.06 -1.52
C VAL A 26 -47.32 49.98 -2.38
N GLU A 27 -48.66 49.94 -2.45
CA GLU A 27 -49.39 48.99 -3.32
C GLU A 27 -49.09 49.24 -4.81
N LYS A 28 -48.96 50.51 -5.22
CA LYS A 28 -48.58 50.87 -6.60
C LYS A 28 -47.11 50.57 -6.92
N GLN A 29 -46.22 50.62 -5.93
CA GLN A 29 -44.83 50.16 -6.05
C GLN A 29 -44.76 48.62 -6.14
N GLN A 30 -45.63 47.91 -5.41
CA GLN A 30 -45.69 46.46 -5.37
C GLN A 30 -46.22 45.88 -6.69
N SER A 31 -47.29 46.46 -7.25
CA SER A 31 -47.79 46.09 -8.58
C SER A 31 -46.75 46.34 -9.69
N LYS A 32 -46.02 47.47 -9.64
CA LYS A 32 -44.93 47.73 -10.60
C LYS A 32 -43.73 46.78 -10.46
N MET A 33 -43.49 46.27 -9.25
CA MET A 33 -42.45 45.29 -8.99
C MET A 33 -42.85 43.91 -9.52
N GLU A 34 -44.11 43.52 -9.35
CA GLU A 34 -44.68 42.30 -9.94
C GLU A 34 -44.61 42.33 -11.47
N ASP A 35 -44.98 43.44 -12.10
CA ASP A 35 -44.85 43.64 -13.56
C ASP A 35 -43.38 43.56 -14.04
N CYS A 36 -42.44 44.05 -13.23
CA CYS A 36 -41.00 44.01 -13.54
C CYS A 36 -40.43 42.59 -13.41
N CYS A 37 -40.83 41.85 -12.38
CA CYS A 37 -40.49 40.44 -12.21
C CYS A 37 -41.06 39.59 -13.34
N GLU A 38 -42.31 39.82 -13.74
CA GLU A 38 -42.95 39.09 -14.83
C GLU A 38 -42.32 39.41 -16.19
N SER A 39 -41.93 40.67 -16.42
CA SER A 39 -41.16 41.08 -17.59
C SER A 39 -39.79 40.39 -17.67
N VAL A 40 -39.04 40.33 -16.56
CA VAL A 40 -37.72 39.67 -16.50
C VAL A 40 -37.84 38.17 -16.77
N LEU A 41 -38.88 37.52 -16.22
CA LEU A 41 -39.17 36.11 -16.48
C LEU A 41 -39.54 35.85 -17.94
N LYS A 42 -40.40 36.68 -18.55
CA LYS A 42 -40.76 36.61 -19.99
C LYS A 42 -39.57 36.85 -20.92
N THR A 43 -38.64 37.74 -20.56
CA THR A 43 -37.43 37.96 -21.36
C THR A 43 -36.44 36.80 -21.31
N ASN A 44 -36.35 36.09 -20.18
CA ASN A 44 -35.52 34.89 -20.06
C ASN A 44 -36.15 33.67 -20.76
N GLU A 45 -37.48 33.63 -20.88
CA GLU A 45 -38.21 32.64 -21.67
C GLU A 45 -37.97 32.82 -23.18
N MET A 46 -37.92 34.08 -23.67
CA MET A 46 -37.60 34.40 -25.07
C MET A 46 -36.12 34.18 -25.44
N ALA A 47 -35.19 34.37 -24.50
CA ALA A 47 -33.75 34.18 -24.74
C ALA A 47 -33.30 32.70 -24.75
N ALA A 48 -34.20 31.76 -24.44
CA ALA A 48 -33.93 30.32 -24.37
C ALA A 48 -34.43 29.51 -25.57
N LEU A 49 -34.95 30.16 -26.62
CA LEU A 49 -35.49 29.49 -27.81
C LEU A 49 -34.77 29.92 -29.10
N ASP A 50 -33.87 29.05 -29.57
CA ASP A 50 -33.67 28.82 -31.00
C ASP A 50 -34.57 27.64 -31.43
N PRO A 51 -34.96 27.54 -32.72
CA PRO A 51 -36.32 27.25 -33.13
C PRO A 51 -36.79 25.83 -32.80
N MET A 52 -37.98 25.78 -32.22
CA MET A 52 -38.80 24.59 -32.05
C MET A 52 -39.21 24.05 -33.41
N ASP A 53 -38.79 22.83 -33.73
CA ASP A 53 -39.50 22.01 -34.70
C ASP A 53 -40.76 21.42 -34.04
N GLY A 54 -41.84 21.40 -34.81
CA GLY A 54 -43.21 21.51 -34.35
C GLY A 54 -43.75 20.38 -33.49
N SER A 55 -44.50 20.76 -32.46
CA SER A 55 -45.86 20.28 -32.18
C SER A 55 -46.36 21.04 -30.96
N GLY A 56 -47.27 21.98 -31.19
CA GLY A 56 -47.88 22.77 -30.13
C GLY A 56 -48.70 21.93 -29.17
N THR A 57 -48.77 22.38 -27.92
CA THR A 57 -50.01 22.93 -27.34
C THR A 57 -49.65 23.64 -26.05
N SER A 58 -49.83 24.96 -26.04
CA SER A 58 -50.05 25.75 -24.84
C SER A 58 -51.32 25.27 -24.14
N SER A 59 -51.23 24.78 -22.91
CA SER A 59 -52.38 24.78 -22.02
C SER A 59 -51.93 24.77 -20.57
N THR A 60 -52.01 25.94 -19.96
CA THR A 60 -52.10 26.13 -18.52
C THR A 60 -53.33 25.37 -18.02
N LYS A 61 -53.14 24.12 -17.59
CA LYS A 61 -54.11 23.39 -16.78
C LYS A 61 -53.36 22.68 -15.66
N ASN A 62 -53.69 23.06 -14.44
CA ASN A 62 -53.42 22.30 -13.24
C ASN A 62 -54.16 20.97 -13.38
N SER A 63 -53.50 20.00 -14.02
CA SER A 63 -54.01 18.65 -14.19
C SER A 63 -53.26 17.81 -13.17
N GLU A 64 -54.04 17.34 -12.19
CA GLU A 64 -53.68 16.27 -11.27
C GLU A 64 -53.36 15.04 -12.11
N ARG A 65 -52.06 14.86 -12.41
CA ARG A 65 -51.59 13.75 -13.26
C ARG A 65 -51.60 12.48 -12.41
N THR A 66 -52.32 11.47 -12.88
CA THR A 66 -52.25 10.13 -12.31
C THR A 66 -50.86 9.54 -12.54
N SER A 67 -50.42 8.63 -11.66
CA SER A 67 -49.08 8.03 -11.63
C SER A 67 -48.65 7.41 -12.98
N ASP A 68 -49.60 6.95 -13.78
CA ASP A 68 -49.33 6.22 -15.03
C ASP A 68 -49.07 7.15 -16.23
N GLU A 69 -49.52 8.41 -16.18
CA GLU A 69 -49.18 9.45 -17.18
C GLU A 69 -47.83 10.15 -16.91
N LEU A 70 -47.15 9.80 -15.81
CA LEU A 70 -45.88 10.39 -15.38
C LEU A 70 -44.64 9.57 -15.76
N LEU A 71 -44.78 8.55 -16.61
CA LEU A 71 -43.64 7.83 -17.19
C LEU A 71 -42.91 8.74 -18.19
N VAL A 72 -42.10 9.63 -17.64
CA VAL A 72 -41.18 10.47 -18.39
C VAL A 72 -40.09 9.55 -18.93
N SER A 73 -39.91 9.50 -20.25
CA SER A 73 -38.84 8.70 -20.87
C SER A 73 -37.46 9.05 -20.28
N VAL A 74 -36.51 8.11 -20.31
CA VAL A 74 -35.11 8.36 -19.87
C VAL A 74 -34.52 9.59 -20.57
N LYS A 75 -34.91 9.82 -21.84
CA LYS A 75 -34.50 10.99 -22.63
C LYS A 75 -35.04 12.30 -22.06
N GLN A 76 -36.33 12.35 -21.73
CA GLN A 76 -36.95 13.53 -21.13
C GLN A 76 -36.40 13.80 -19.71
N ARG A 77 -36.21 12.76 -18.89
CA ARG A 77 -35.56 12.88 -17.57
C ARG A 77 -34.17 13.48 -17.66
N ARG A 78 -33.36 13.03 -18.62
CA ARG A 78 -32.04 13.62 -18.90
C ARG A 78 -32.13 15.10 -19.25
N LYS A 79 -33.11 15.50 -20.06
CA LYS A 79 -33.32 16.90 -20.45
C LYS A 79 -33.68 17.76 -19.24
N LEU A 80 -34.56 17.26 -18.36
CA LEU A 80 -34.95 17.95 -17.13
C LEU A 80 -33.75 18.21 -16.22
N PHE A 81 -32.95 17.18 -15.91
CA PHE A 81 -31.76 17.36 -15.06
C PHE A 81 -30.72 18.29 -15.69
N LYS A 82 -30.51 18.21 -17.02
CA LYS A 82 -29.60 19.13 -17.72
C LYS A 82 -30.08 20.58 -17.62
N ASN A 83 -31.38 20.81 -17.79
CA ASN A 83 -31.95 22.15 -17.71
C ASN A 83 -31.90 22.68 -16.27
N PHE A 84 -32.15 21.84 -15.27
CA PHE A 84 -32.03 22.22 -13.87
C PHE A 84 -30.59 22.59 -13.50
N ALA A 85 -29.59 21.82 -13.92
CA ALA A 85 -28.19 22.16 -13.70
C ALA A 85 -27.83 23.52 -14.31
N ARG A 86 -28.25 23.78 -15.56
CA ARG A 86 -28.07 25.09 -16.21
C ARG A 86 -28.77 26.23 -15.47
N PHE A 87 -29.95 25.97 -14.91
CA PHE A 87 -30.68 26.96 -14.11
C PHE A 87 -29.91 27.32 -12.84
N VAL A 88 -29.39 26.32 -12.11
CA VAL A 88 -28.56 26.56 -10.92
C VAL A 88 -27.29 27.34 -11.28
N ASP A 89 -26.59 26.95 -12.35
CA ASP A 89 -25.38 27.64 -12.80
C ASP A 89 -25.65 29.11 -13.24
N ALA A 90 -26.88 29.42 -13.68
CA ALA A 90 -27.29 30.77 -14.08
C ALA A 90 -27.91 31.60 -12.94
N ALA A 91 -28.11 31.03 -11.75
CA ALA A 91 -28.81 31.71 -10.66
C ALA A 91 -28.06 32.96 -10.15
N ASP A 92 -26.72 32.93 -10.14
CA ASP A 92 -25.87 34.09 -9.85
C ASP A 92 -26.10 35.26 -10.80
N GLU A 93 -26.34 34.97 -12.08
CA GLU A 93 -26.58 35.99 -13.09
C GLU A 93 -27.95 36.65 -12.90
N VAL A 94 -28.95 35.88 -12.42
CA VAL A 94 -30.27 36.43 -12.10
C VAL A 94 -30.17 37.42 -10.94
N GLU A 95 -29.45 37.08 -9.86
CA GLU A 95 -29.21 37.99 -8.74
C GLU A 95 -28.57 39.31 -9.22
N LYS A 96 -27.50 39.21 -10.03
CA LYS A 96 -26.80 40.38 -10.58
C LYS A 96 -27.70 41.26 -11.43
N LYS A 97 -28.47 40.66 -12.34
CA LYS A 97 -29.41 41.40 -13.20
C LYS A 97 -30.50 42.11 -12.41
N VAL A 98 -31.00 41.49 -11.34
CA VAL A 98 -31.98 42.14 -10.46
C VAL A 98 -31.34 43.35 -9.77
N MET A 99 -30.13 43.19 -9.23
CA MET A 99 -29.41 44.30 -8.60
C MET A 99 -29.11 45.45 -9.58
N GLU A 100 -28.65 45.14 -10.79
CA GLU A 100 -28.39 46.13 -11.84
C GLU A 100 -29.65 46.91 -12.22
N LYS A 101 -30.77 46.21 -12.42
CA LYS A 101 -32.05 46.87 -12.68
C LYS A 101 -32.47 47.77 -11.53
N LEU A 102 -32.28 47.34 -10.28
CA LEU A 102 -32.59 48.17 -9.11
C LEU A 102 -31.70 49.41 -9.01
N LEU A 103 -30.42 49.31 -9.36
CA LEU A 103 -29.50 50.46 -9.43
C LEU A 103 -29.89 51.45 -10.53
N SER A 104 -30.46 50.97 -11.64
CA SER A 104 -30.97 51.84 -12.71
C SER A 104 -32.22 52.66 -12.31
N VAL A 105 -32.91 52.27 -11.22
CA VAL A 105 -34.09 52.97 -10.72
C VAL A 105 -33.66 54.11 -9.78
N GLN A 106 -33.73 55.35 -10.28
CA GLN A 106 -33.27 56.58 -9.61
C GLN A 106 -33.83 56.80 -8.18
N MET A 107 -34.97 56.20 -7.85
CA MET A 107 -35.66 56.35 -6.55
C MET A 107 -35.50 55.15 -5.60
N CYS A 108 -34.71 54.13 -5.95
CA CYS A 108 -34.56 52.94 -5.11
C CYS A 108 -33.46 53.15 -4.05
N THR A 109 -33.84 53.15 -2.78
CA THR A 109 -32.89 53.27 -1.65
C THR A 109 -32.12 51.98 -1.42
N GLU A 110 -30.94 52.05 -0.79
CA GLU A 110 -30.13 50.88 -0.40
C GLU A 110 -30.96 49.84 0.37
N ARG A 111 -31.69 50.28 1.39
CA ARG A 111 -32.54 49.41 2.20
C ARG A 111 -33.60 48.67 1.37
N GLN A 112 -34.17 49.31 0.36
CA GLN A 112 -35.15 48.65 -0.53
C GLN A 112 -34.47 47.64 -1.44
N ARG A 113 -33.25 47.93 -1.93
CA ARG A 113 -32.47 46.97 -2.71
C ARG A 113 -32.16 45.73 -1.90
N ASP A 114 -31.70 45.90 -0.66
CA ASP A 114 -31.38 44.77 0.23
C ASP A 114 -32.62 43.94 0.57
N MET A 115 -33.77 44.59 0.74
CA MET A 115 -35.04 43.88 0.99
C MET A 115 -35.50 43.01 -0.19
N ILE A 116 -35.10 43.34 -1.42
CA ILE A 116 -35.44 42.58 -2.63
C ILE A 116 -34.36 41.55 -2.98
N VAL A 117 -33.09 41.99 -2.99
CA VAL A 117 -31.94 41.15 -3.38
C VAL A 117 -31.56 40.17 -2.28
N GLY A 118 -31.66 40.55 -0.99
CA GLY A 118 -31.27 39.71 0.13
C GLY A 118 -31.96 38.33 0.15
N PRO A 119 -33.29 38.24 -0.03
CA PRO A 119 -33.97 36.95 -0.18
C PRO A 119 -33.50 36.13 -1.38
N ILE A 120 -33.21 36.77 -2.51
CA ILE A 120 -32.73 36.12 -3.74
C ILE A 120 -31.33 35.55 -3.53
N GLU A 121 -30.43 36.35 -2.95
CA GLU A 121 -29.07 35.94 -2.63
C GLU A 121 -29.08 34.75 -1.67
N LYS A 122 -29.92 34.81 -0.63
CA LYS A 122 -30.08 33.71 0.33
C LYS A 122 -30.58 32.44 -0.36
N PHE A 123 -31.64 32.53 -1.15
CA PHE A 123 -32.19 31.38 -1.88
C PHE A 123 -31.17 30.77 -2.85
N ARG A 124 -30.45 31.62 -3.60
CA ARG A 124 -29.42 31.18 -4.53
C ARG A 124 -28.29 30.44 -3.80
N LYS A 125 -27.78 30.98 -2.70
CA LYS A 125 -26.74 30.32 -1.89
C LYS A 125 -27.21 28.95 -1.40
N GLU A 126 -28.40 28.89 -0.79
CA GLU A 126 -28.98 27.63 -0.33
C GLU A 126 -29.19 26.64 -1.48
N LEU A 127 -29.68 27.09 -2.63
CA LEU A 127 -29.89 26.26 -3.81
C LEU A 127 -28.57 25.68 -4.33
N CYS A 128 -27.53 26.51 -4.45
CA CYS A 128 -26.20 26.09 -4.89
C CYS A 128 -25.56 25.11 -3.91
N GLU A 129 -25.62 25.40 -2.61
CA GLU A 129 -25.11 24.52 -1.55
C GLU A 129 -25.79 23.16 -1.58
N ARG A 130 -27.13 23.12 -1.63
CA ARG A 130 -27.88 21.86 -1.74
C ARG A 130 -27.59 21.10 -3.02
N PHE A 131 -27.42 21.80 -4.14
CA PHE A 131 -27.08 21.16 -5.40
C PHE A 131 -25.68 20.53 -5.34
N GLU A 132 -24.71 21.17 -4.68
CA GLU A 132 -23.37 20.61 -4.46
C GLU A 132 -23.37 19.45 -3.47
N GLU A 133 -24.11 19.54 -2.35
CA GLU A 133 -24.29 18.46 -1.38
C GLU A 133 -24.82 17.18 -2.05
N LEU A 134 -25.75 17.34 -2.99
CA LEU A 134 -26.31 16.23 -3.77
C LEU A 134 -25.37 15.72 -4.88
N GLY A 135 -24.15 16.27 -4.97
CA GLY A 135 -23.16 15.90 -5.99
C GLY A 135 -23.52 16.41 -7.39
N ARG A 136 -24.25 17.52 -7.47
CA ARG A 136 -24.79 18.12 -8.70
C ARG A 136 -25.60 17.10 -9.49
N ASP A 137 -25.24 16.90 -10.75
CA ASP A 137 -25.91 15.96 -11.65
C ASP A 137 -25.16 14.62 -11.78
N LYS A 138 -24.15 14.35 -10.96
CA LYS A 138 -23.38 13.09 -11.01
C LYS A 138 -24.26 11.88 -10.73
N TRP A 139 -25.06 11.94 -9.66
CA TRP A 139 -25.97 10.85 -9.29
C TRP A 139 -27.06 10.63 -10.35
N PRO A 140 -27.84 11.66 -10.76
CA PRO A 140 -28.79 11.53 -11.86
C PRO A 140 -28.17 10.99 -13.16
N ARG A 141 -26.97 11.44 -13.56
CA ARG A 141 -26.28 10.93 -14.76
C ARG A 141 -25.95 9.45 -14.65
N THR A 142 -25.48 9.01 -13.49
CA THR A 142 -25.11 7.62 -13.24
C THR A 142 -26.33 6.71 -13.32
N VAL A 143 -27.42 7.09 -12.66
CA VAL A 143 -28.69 6.36 -12.71
C VAL A 143 -29.23 6.31 -14.14
N LEU A 144 -29.31 7.45 -14.84
CA LEU A 144 -29.83 7.48 -16.23
C LEU A 144 -28.97 6.69 -17.22
N ARG A 145 -27.66 6.59 -16.98
CA ARG A 145 -26.77 5.72 -17.74
C ARG A 145 -27.07 4.25 -17.48
N LEU A 146 -27.19 3.85 -16.21
CA LEU A 146 -27.57 2.49 -15.83
C LEU A 146 -28.92 2.09 -16.45
N MET A 147 -29.90 3.00 -16.40
CA MET A 147 -31.22 2.78 -17.00
C MET A 147 -31.13 2.51 -18.51
N ARG A 148 -30.30 3.26 -19.22
CA ARG A 148 -30.04 3.05 -20.65
C ARG A 148 -29.34 1.72 -20.92
N GLU A 149 -28.28 1.42 -20.17
CA GLU A 149 -27.47 0.21 -20.37
C GLU A 149 -28.28 -1.07 -20.10
N GLN A 150 -29.19 -1.01 -19.13
CA GLN A 150 -30.05 -2.14 -18.76
C GLN A 150 -31.42 -2.13 -19.46
N ASN A 151 -31.69 -1.14 -20.32
CA ASN A 151 -32.98 -0.93 -21.00
C ASN A 151 -34.20 -0.92 -20.05
N VAL A 152 -34.10 -0.19 -18.94
CA VAL A 152 -35.17 -0.04 -17.95
C VAL A 152 -35.65 1.40 -17.85
N GLU A 153 -36.92 1.59 -17.54
CA GLU A 153 -37.53 2.92 -17.45
C GLU A 153 -37.95 3.30 -16.03
N THR A 154 -37.96 2.37 -15.08
CA THR A 154 -38.40 2.62 -13.70
C THR A 154 -37.29 2.36 -12.68
N VAL A 155 -37.41 2.95 -11.49
CA VAL A 155 -36.44 2.71 -10.39
C VAL A 155 -36.67 1.33 -9.78
N GLU A 156 -37.91 0.84 -9.86
CA GLU A 156 -38.37 -0.47 -9.44
C GLU A 156 -37.65 -1.57 -10.24
N GLU A 157 -37.58 -1.44 -11.56
CA GLU A 157 -36.82 -2.34 -12.43
C GLU A 157 -35.31 -2.34 -12.10
N ILE A 158 -34.71 -1.17 -11.83
CA ILE A 158 -33.31 -1.09 -11.38
C ILE A 158 -33.13 -1.82 -10.05
N ARG A 159 -34.06 -1.66 -9.12
CA ARG A 159 -34.02 -2.34 -7.81
C ARG A 159 -34.11 -3.85 -8.00
N GLU A 160 -34.97 -4.32 -8.89
CA GLU A 160 -35.12 -5.73 -9.19
C GLU A 160 -33.84 -6.32 -9.81
N LEU A 161 -33.22 -5.63 -10.77
CA LEU A 161 -31.93 -6.02 -11.35
C LEU A 161 -30.83 -6.11 -10.29
N CYS A 162 -30.75 -5.13 -9.38
CA CYS A 162 -29.82 -5.17 -8.25
C CYS A 162 -30.06 -6.39 -7.36
N GLU A 163 -31.31 -6.72 -7.06
CA GLU A 163 -31.66 -7.84 -6.17
C GLU A 163 -31.42 -9.20 -6.84
N ARG A 164 -31.63 -9.29 -8.15
CA ARG A 164 -31.29 -10.47 -8.97
C ARG A 164 -29.78 -10.70 -8.99
N GLY A 165 -29.00 -9.66 -9.29
CA GLY A 165 -27.53 -9.72 -9.24
C GLY A 165 -26.99 -10.08 -7.85
N ARG A 166 -27.66 -9.63 -6.78
CA ARG A 166 -27.33 -10.03 -5.39
C ARG A 166 -27.56 -11.52 -5.13
N ARG A 167 -28.63 -12.10 -5.68
CA ARG A 167 -28.94 -13.54 -5.53
C ARG A 167 -27.97 -14.41 -6.32
N GLU A 168 -27.67 -14.02 -7.55
CA GLU A 168 -26.69 -14.71 -8.41
C GLU A 168 -25.27 -14.62 -7.83
N GLY A 169 -24.89 -13.46 -7.27
CA GLY A 169 -23.61 -13.25 -6.60
C GLY A 169 -23.44 -14.07 -5.31
N LYS A 170 -24.50 -14.35 -4.55
CA LYS A 170 -24.44 -15.15 -3.31
C LYS A 170 -23.96 -16.59 -3.54
N SER A 171 -24.26 -17.19 -4.69
CA SER A 171 -23.75 -18.53 -5.05
C SER A 171 -22.23 -18.53 -5.25
N SER A 172 -21.69 -17.56 -6.00
CA SER A 172 -20.24 -17.40 -6.20
C SER A 172 -19.49 -16.97 -4.93
N THR A 173 -20.13 -16.16 -4.08
CA THR A 173 -19.52 -15.64 -2.85
C THR A 173 -19.42 -16.72 -1.76
N SER A 174 -20.40 -17.62 -1.67
CA SER A 174 -20.37 -18.77 -0.76
C SER A 174 -19.21 -19.73 -1.06
N ALA A 175 -18.97 -20.03 -2.33
CA ALA A 175 -17.85 -20.89 -2.75
C ALA A 175 -16.48 -20.22 -2.47
N LYS A 176 -16.35 -18.92 -2.75
CA LYS A 176 -15.12 -18.15 -2.46
C LYS A 176 -14.83 -18.07 -0.96
N LEU A 177 -15.85 -17.92 -0.13
CA LEU A 177 -15.70 -17.88 1.33
C LEU A 177 -15.24 -19.23 1.90
N LYS A 178 -15.82 -20.34 1.41
CA LYS A 178 -15.36 -21.69 1.78
C LYS A 178 -13.92 -21.96 1.34
N ASN A 179 -13.55 -21.52 0.14
CA ASN A 179 -12.17 -21.63 -0.36
C ASN A 179 -11.19 -20.85 0.53
N TYR A 180 -11.56 -19.62 0.93
CA TYR A 180 -10.77 -18.81 1.84
C TYR A 180 -10.59 -19.47 3.22
N GLN A 181 -11.66 -20.01 3.80
CA GLN A 181 -11.59 -20.73 5.07
C GLN A 181 -10.69 -21.96 4.98
N ASN A 182 -10.82 -22.76 3.93
CA ASN A 182 -9.97 -23.93 3.72
C ASN A 182 -8.48 -23.54 3.55
N ASN A 183 -8.19 -22.49 2.78
CA ASN A 183 -6.82 -21.99 2.64
C ASN A 183 -6.25 -21.49 3.97
N MET A 184 -7.06 -20.82 4.78
CA MET A 184 -6.63 -20.38 6.11
C MET A 184 -6.26 -21.56 7.01
N THR A 185 -7.05 -22.63 7.01
CA THR A 185 -6.73 -23.85 7.76
C THR A 185 -5.45 -24.51 7.26
N VAL A 186 -5.27 -24.63 5.94
CA VAL A 186 -4.03 -25.20 5.36
C VAL A 186 -2.81 -24.37 5.76
N LEU A 187 -2.90 -23.04 5.64
CA LEU A 187 -1.82 -22.14 6.03
C LEU A 187 -1.48 -22.22 7.52
N GLN A 188 -2.49 -22.38 8.39
CA GLN A 188 -2.27 -22.59 9.83
C GLN A 188 -1.49 -23.88 10.08
N THR A 189 -1.92 -25.00 9.48
CA THR A 189 -1.23 -26.29 9.65
C THR A 189 0.20 -26.27 9.13
N GLU A 190 0.45 -25.63 7.99
CA GLU A 190 1.78 -25.52 7.41
C GLU A 190 2.68 -24.61 8.25
N ASN A 191 2.13 -23.55 8.84
CA ASN A 191 2.86 -22.65 9.74
C ASN A 191 3.28 -23.38 11.02
N GLU A 192 2.39 -24.16 11.64
CA GLU A 192 2.73 -25.00 12.80
C GLU A 192 3.85 -26.01 12.46
N ARG A 193 3.75 -26.67 11.29
CA ARG A 193 4.78 -27.59 10.80
C ARG A 193 6.13 -26.91 10.60
N LEU A 194 6.15 -25.71 10.02
CA LEU A 194 7.37 -24.94 9.81
C LEU A 194 7.97 -24.45 11.12
N GLN A 195 7.16 -24.01 12.08
CA GLN A 195 7.64 -23.63 13.41
C GLN A 195 8.32 -24.79 14.13
N GLU A 196 7.77 -26.00 14.01
CA GLU A 196 8.40 -27.18 14.61
C GLU A 196 9.75 -27.51 13.96
N ARG A 197 9.85 -27.39 12.62
CA ARG A 197 11.12 -27.55 11.91
C ARG A 197 12.16 -26.51 12.32
N ILE A 198 11.74 -25.26 12.54
CA ILE A 198 12.63 -24.19 13.03
C ILE A 198 13.17 -24.56 14.42
N ARG A 199 12.31 -24.93 15.36
CA ARG A 199 12.74 -25.35 16.72
C ARG A 199 13.72 -26.51 16.69
N LYS A 200 13.44 -27.52 15.86
CA LYS A 200 14.35 -28.65 15.66
C LYS A 200 15.70 -28.18 15.13
N CYS A 201 15.71 -27.38 14.07
CA CYS A 201 16.93 -26.84 13.46
C CYS A 201 17.74 -25.99 14.45
N GLU A 202 17.08 -25.17 15.28
CA GLU A 202 17.74 -24.36 16.31
C GLU A 202 18.41 -25.24 17.38
N SER A 203 17.74 -26.30 17.82
CA SER A 203 18.30 -27.25 18.79
C SER A 203 19.52 -27.99 18.23
N GLU A 204 19.47 -28.39 16.95
CA GLU A 204 20.57 -29.06 16.25
C GLU A 204 21.76 -28.11 16.05
N LYS A 205 21.50 -26.86 15.65
CA LYS A 205 22.51 -25.81 15.54
C LYS A 205 23.21 -25.58 16.88
N LEU A 206 22.46 -25.44 17.98
CA LEU A 206 23.03 -25.25 19.31
C LEU A 206 23.91 -26.44 19.73
N ALA A 207 23.49 -27.67 19.41
CA ALA A 207 24.27 -28.87 19.67
C ALA A 207 25.56 -28.91 18.83
N ALA A 208 25.50 -28.52 17.56
CA ALA A 208 26.66 -28.41 16.69
C ALA A 208 27.66 -27.35 17.18
N GLU A 209 27.19 -26.16 17.59
CA GLU A 209 28.03 -25.10 18.15
C GLU A 209 28.74 -25.55 19.44
N LYS A 210 28.05 -26.29 20.31
CA LYS A 210 28.66 -26.87 21.52
C LYS A 210 29.78 -27.86 21.16
N ARG A 211 29.58 -28.70 20.13
CA ARG A 211 30.61 -29.63 19.65
C ARG A 211 31.80 -28.88 19.05
N LEU A 212 31.54 -27.86 18.24
CA LEU A 212 32.58 -27.03 17.64
C LEU A 212 33.45 -26.35 18.71
N ARG A 213 32.83 -25.75 19.75
CA ARG A 213 33.60 -25.15 20.87
C ARG A 213 34.45 -26.16 21.61
N LYS A 214 33.96 -27.40 21.81
CA LYS A 214 34.75 -28.47 22.44
C LYS A 214 35.94 -28.86 21.56
N ALA A 215 35.71 -29.07 20.27
CA ALA A 215 36.76 -29.40 19.31
C ALA A 215 37.82 -28.29 19.22
N GLN A 216 37.40 -27.02 19.19
CA GLN A 216 38.32 -25.88 19.16
C GLN A 216 39.20 -25.81 20.41
N ARG A 217 38.64 -26.07 21.60
CA ARG A 217 39.43 -26.14 22.84
C ARG A 217 40.43 -27.30 22.82
N ALA A 218 40.02 -28.45 22.32
CA ALA A 218 40.90 -29.62 22.19
C ALA A 218 42.06 -29.32 21.22
N PHE A 219 41.74 -28.75 20.05
CA PHE A 219 42.73 -28.33 19.06
C PHE A 219 43.76 -27.34 19.63
N GLU A 220 43.30 -26.31 20.35
CA GLU A 220 44.21 -25.34 20.97
C GLU A 220 45.05 -25.94 22.11
N ALA A 221 44.54 -26.96 22.82
CA ALA A 221 45.32 -27.69 23.81
C ALA A 221 46.40 -28.53 23.13
N GLU A 222 46.05 -29.28 22.09
CA GLU A 222 46.96 -30.10 21.30
C GLU A 222 48.06 -29.24 20.65
N LYS A 223 47.68 -28.09 20.07
CA LYS A 223 48.63 -27.12 19.52
C LYS A 223 49.67 -26.67 20.56
N ARG A 224 49.24 -26.31 21.77
CA ARG A 224 50.17 -25.94 22.86
C ARG A 224 51.08 -27.10 23.24
N THR A 225 50.57 -28.33 23.30
CA THR A 225 51.39 -29.50 23.60
C THR A 225 52.43 -29.76 22.49
N ALA A 226 52.05 -29.63 21.22
CA ALA A 226 52.96 -29.79 20.09
C ALA A 226 54.04 -28.70 20.07
N GLU A 227 53.69 -27.44 20.36
CA GLU A 227 54.64 -26.33 20.50
C GLU A 227 55.61 -26.56 21.67
N GLY A 228 55.11 -27.04 22.81
CA GLY A 228 55.94 -27.41 23.96
C GLY A 228 56.91 -28.56 23.66
N LEU A 229 56.44 -29.62 23.00
CA LEU A 229 57.31 -30.73 22.55
C LEU A 229 58.36 -30.25 21.54
N LYS A 230 57.99 -29.38 20.62
CA LYS A 230 58.94 -28.77 19.66
C LYS A 230 60.03 -27.97 20.39
N ALA A 231 59.68 -27.16 21.38
CA ALA A 231 60.65 -26.40 22.17
C ALA A 231 61.59 -27.34 22.96
N ASN A 232 61.05 -28.40 23.57
CA ASN A 232 61.85 -29.40 24.28
C ASN A 232 62.82 -30.14 23.36
N LEU A 233 62.38 -30.52 22.16
CA LEU A 233 63.25 -31.15 21.16
C LEU A 233 64.37 -30.22 20.70
N GLN A 234 64.07 -28.92 20.51
CA GLN A 234 65.09 -27.92 20.19
C GLN A 234 66.11 -27.75 21.32
N HIS A 235 65.64 -27.73 22.58
CA HIS A 235 66.52 -27.69 23.74
C HIS A 235 67.44 -28.91 23.82
N ALA A 236 66.86 -30.11 23.72
CA ALA A 236 67.62 -31.36 23.74
C ALA A 236 68.63 -31.41 22.58
N ALA A 237 68.26 -30.99 21.37
CA ALA A 237 69.19 -30.89 20.24
C ALA A 237 70.36 -29.94 20.53
N GLY A 238 70.10 -28.80 21.19
CA GLY A 238 71.14 -27.88 21.65
C GLY A 238 72.07 -28.51 22.70
N GLU A 239 71.53 -29.23 23.69
CA GLU A 239 72.31 -29.96 24.70
C GLU A 239 73.18 -31.05 24.08
N PHE A 240 72.63 -31.82 23.12
CA PHE A 240 73.39 -32.82 22.37
C PHE A 240 74.57 -32.19 21.63
N GLU A 241 74.38 -31.04 21.00
CA GLU A 241 75.47 -30.33 20.31
C GLU A 241 76.53 -29.83 21.29
N ILE A 242 76.13 -29.33 22.47
CA ILE A 242 77.07 -28.93 23.54
C ILE A 242 77.89 -30.13 24.02
N CYS A 243 77.25 -31.27 24.30
CA CYS A 243 77.93 -32.51 24.67
C CYS A 243 78.90 -32.96 23.57
N ARG A 244 78.48 -32.92 22.31
CA ARG A 244 79.33 -33.27 21.16
C ARG A 244 80.59 -32.40 21.10
N VAL A 245 80.45 -31.09 21.25
CA VAL A 245 81.59 -30.15 21.27
C VAL A 245 82.51 -30.40 22.47
N GLN A 246 81.96 -30.75 23.64
CA GLN A 246 82.77 -31.10 24.82
C GLN A 246 83.55 -32.41 24.60
N ASP A 247 82.92 -33.44 24.05
CA ASP A 247 83.56 -34.71 23.72
C ASP A 247 84.67 -34.54 22.69
N GLU A 248 84.46 -33.71 21.67
CA GLU A 248 85.49 -33.34 20.70
C GLU A 248 86.68 -32.65 21.37
N LYS A 249 86.44 -31.69 22.29
CA LYS A 249 87.50 -31.04 23.08
C LYS A 249 88.26 -32.04 23.94
N HIS A 250 87.56 -32.92 24.66
CA HIS A 250 88.19 -33.97 25.47
C HIS A 250 89.04 -34.93 24.63
N GLN A 251 88.55 -35.32 23.45
CA GLN A 251 89.33 -36.14 22.50
C GLN A 251 90.59 -35.40 22.00
N ILE A 252 90.52 -34.10 21.73
CA ILE A 252 91.68 -33.30 21.32
C ILE A 252 92.72 -33.22 22.45
N ILE A 253 92.27 -32.97 23.69
CA ILE A 253 93.15 -32.94 24.87
C ILE A 253 93.81 -34.31 25.08
N GLN A 254 93.04 -35.40 25.00
CA GLN A 254 93.57 -36.76 25.14
C GLN A 254 94.58 -37.09 24.03
N LYS A 255 94.32 -36.69 22.78
CA LYS A 255 95.27 -36.86 21.67
C LYS A 255 96.54 -36.03 21.85
N ARG A 256 96.45 -34.80 22.40
CA ARG A 256 97.63 -33.99 22.75
C ARG A 256 98.44 -34.62 23.87
N SER A 257 97.78 -35.13 24.92
CA SER A 257 98.42 -35.86 26.01
C SER A 257 99.14 -37.12 25.51
N ARG A 258 98.50 -37.92 24.62
CA ARG A 258 99.11 -39.11 23.99
C ARG A 258 100.27 -38.79 23.03
N ARG A 259 100.35 -37.57 22.47
CA ARG A 259 101.51 -37.13 21.67
C ARG A 259 102.68 -36.64 22.53
N ALA A 260 102.43 -36.22 23.77
CA ALA A 260 103.47 -35.86 24.73
C ALA A 260 104.11 -37.09 25.39
N SER A 261 103.42 -38.24 25.42
CA SER A 261 103.94 -39.53 25.86
C SER A 261 104.08 -40.49 24.67
N GLY A 262 105.14 -40.31 23.88
CA GLY A 262 105.42 -41.19 22.74
C GLY A 262 105.79 -42.61 23.14
N SER A 263 105.00 -43.60 22.71
CA SER A 263 105.49 -44.86 22.12
C SER A 263 104.31 -45.65 21.50
N PRO A 264 104.36 -46.10 20.23
CA PRO A 264 103.29 -46.85 19.59
C PRO A 264 103.54 -48.36 19.68
N THR A 265 102.54 -49.12 20.13
CA THR A 265 102.50 -50.57 19.90
C THR A 265 101.17 -51.00 19.30
N ASP A 266 101.34 -51.65 18.15
CA ASP A 266 100.41 -52.42 17.35
C ASP A 266 99.90 -53.64 18.14
N SER A 267 98.60 -53.90 18.05
CA SER A 267 98.04 -55.22 18.39
C SER A 267 96.79 -55.47 17.54
N ARG A 268 96.96 -56.45 16.64
CA ARG A 268 95.93 -57.08 15.81
C ARG A 268 95.03 -58.02 16.64
N ARG A 269 93.87 -58.33 16.03
CA ARG A 269 92.95 -59.49 16.22
C ARG A 269 91.66 -59.09 16.97
N SER A 270 90.44 -59.41 16.53
CA SER A 270 89.89 -60.18 15.41
C SER A 270 88.43 -59.82 15.19
N SER A 271 88.05 -59.70 13.92
CA SER A 271 86.80 -60.14 13.28
C SER A 271 85.61 -60.55 14.18
N LEU A 272 84.53 -59.77 14.08
CA LEU A 272 83.15 -60.28 13.90
C LEU A 272 82.44 -59.39 12.88
N ARG A 273 82.39 -59.88 11.64
CA ARG A 273 81.76 -59.24 10.49
C ARG A 273 80.34 -59.76 10.38
N SER A 274 79.40 -59.16 11.10
CA SER A 274 77.97 -59.41 10.90
C SER A 274 77.48 -58.48 9.79
N ARG A 275 77.42 -59.05 8.59
CA ARG A 275 76.84 -58.44 7.39
C ARG A 275 75.46 -59.08 7.18
N THR A 276 74.45 -58.60 7.89
CA THR A 276 73.05 -58.82 7.53
C THR A 276 72.56 -57.56 6.82
N ARG A 277 72.71 -57.60 5.50
CA ARG A 277 71.97 -56.76 4.56
C ARG A 277 70.66 -57.49 4.31
N GLU A 278 69.67 -57.26 5.17
CA GLU A 278 68.29 -57.56 4.81
C GLU A 278 67.79 -56.41 3.93
N GLN A 279 67.63 -56.75 2.67
CA GLN A 279 66.98 -55.94 1.66
C GLN A 279 65.48 -56.16 1.83
N SER A 280 64.90 -55.50 2.82
CA SER A 280 63.45 -55.31 2.87
C SER A 280 63.14 -54.16 1.92
N GLN A 281 62.64 -54.49 0.72
CA GLN A 281 61.77 -53.58 -0.02
C GLN A 281 60.50 -53.37 0.83
N GLY A 282 60.60 -52.51 1.83
CA GLY A 282 59.45 -51.80 2.36
C GLY A 282 59.24 -50.60 1.46
N ALA A 283 58.12 -50.57 0.75
CA ALA A 283 57.65 -49.35 0.13
C ALA A 283 57.73 -48.23 1.17
N LEU A 284 58.46 -47.16 0.84
CA LEU A 284 58.18 -45.85 1.41
C LEU A 284 56.75 -45.52 0.98
N GLU A 285 55.77 -46.00 1.74
CA GLU A 285 54.59 -45.20 1.99
C GLU A 285 55.11 -44.02 2.84
N GLU A 286 55.57 -42.99 2.15
CA GLU A 286 55.41 -41.63 2.67
C GLU A 286 53.96 -41.58 3.14
N GLU A 287 53.75 -41.45 4.45
CA GLU A 287 52.41 -41.36 5.01
C GLU A 287 51.68 -40.24 4.26
N GLU A 288 50.77 -40.70 3.42
CA GLU A 288 49.81 -40.00 2.59
C GLU A 288 48.74 -39.31 3.47
N SER A 289 49.10 -38.89 4.68
CA SER A 289 48.23 -38.21 5.65
C SER A 289 47.92 -36.78 5.20
N GLY A 290 48.83 -36.15 4.45
CA GLY A 290 48.60 -34.86 3.80
C GLY A 290 47.68 -34.95 2.58
N ASP A 291 47.76 -36.03 1.82
CA ASP A 291 47.00 -36.21 0.58
C ASP A 291 45.58 -36.75 0.82
N ASP A 292 45.35 -37.52 1.88
CA ASP A 292 43.98 -37.88 2.33
C ASP A 292 43.21 -36.63 2.80
N CYS A 293 43.86 -35.72 3.54
CA CYS A 293 43.26 -34.44 3.93
C CYS A 293 42.98 -33.55 2.71
N ARG A 294 43.92 -33.45 1.77
CA ARG A 294 43.75 -32.65 0.55
C ARG A 294 42.64 -33.22 -0.36
N ARG A 295 42.55 -34.55 -0.51
CA ARG A 295 41.45 -35.20 -1.24
C ARG A 295 40.10 -35.02 -0.55
N LYS A 296 40.04 -35.13 0.78
CA LYS A 296 38.79 -34.92 1.54
C LYS A 296 38.29 -33.48 1.41
N VAL A 297 39.18 -32.48 1.53
CA VAL A 297 38.82 -31.06 1.35
C VAL A 297 38.33 -30.80 -0.07
N ASN A 298 39.03 -31.30 -1.09
CA ASN A 298 38.57 -31.17 -2.48
C ASN A 298 37.24 -31.90 -2.73
N GLY A 299 37.00 -33.03 -2.06
CA GLY A 299 35.73 -33.75 -2.10
C GLY A 299 34.57 -32.96 -1.50
N TRP A 300 34.83 -32.15 -0.47
CA TRP A 300 33.83 -31.29 0.18
C TRP A 300 33.49 -30.07 -0.69
N ASP A 301 34.46 -29.51 -1.41
CA ASP A 301 34.23 -28.41 -2.33
C ASP A 301 33.40 -28.86 -3.56
N ILE A 302 33.69 -30.05 -4.09
CA ILE A 302 32.87 -30.65 -5.17
C ILE A 302 31.45 -30.97 -4.70
N GLN A 303 31.28 -31.46 -3.45
CA GLN A 303 29.95 -31.69 -2.88
C GLN A 303 29.20 -30.37 -2.62
N ARG A 304 29.89 -29.31 -2.21
CA ARG A 304 29.31 -27.97 -2.04
C ARG A 304 28.88 -27.38 -3.38
N GLU A 305 29.69 -27.47 -4.43
CA GLU A 305 29.31 -26.99 -5.77
C GLU A 305 28.14 -27.79 -6.35
N LYS A 306 28.10 -29.11 -6.12
CA LYS A 306 26.94 -29.94 -6.52
C LYS A 306 25.67 -29.55 -5.76
N ALA A 307 25.76 -29.27 -4.47
CA ALA A 307 24.62 -28.81 -3.67
C ALA A 307 24.12 -27.43 -4.13
N VAL A 308 25.04 -26.49 -4.40
CA VAL A 308 24.70 -25.15 -4.89
C VAL A 308 24.08 -25.19 -6.29
N ASN A 309 24.58 -26.05 -7.18
CA ASN A 309 24.03 -26.23 -8.52
C ASN A 309 22.68 -26.97 -8.52
N SER A 310 22.48 -27.93 -7.60
CA SER A 310 21.19 -28.58 -7.34
C SER A 310 20.15 -27.56 -6.84
N GLU A 311 20.52 -26.70 -5.89
CA GLU A 311 19.62 -25.70 -5.33
C GLU A 311 19.28 -24.59 -6.35
N LYS A 312 20.22 -24.27 -7.26
CA LYS A 312 20.01 -23.32 -8.36
C LYS A 312 19.12 -23.90 -9.47
N THR A 313 19.22 -25.20 -9.76
CA THR A 313 18.35 -25.87 -10.73
C THR A 313 16.94 -26.05 -10.17
N GLU A 314 16.78 -26.37 -8.89
CA GLU A 314 15.47 -26.41 -8.22
C GLU A 314 14.81 -25.02 -8.13
N ARG A 315 15.57 -23.96 -7.87
CA ARG A 315 15.05 -22.58 -7.92
C ARG A 315 14.58 -22.20 -9.32
N ASN A 316 15.35 -22.53 -10.35
CA ASN A 316 14.99 -22.19 -11.72
C ASN A 316 13.79 -23.00 -12.22
N GLY A 317 13.65 -24.27 -11.83
CA GLY A 317 12.46 -25.08 -12.12
C GLY A 317 11.20 -24.53 -11.46
N ARG A 318 11.30 -24.12 -10.19
CA ARG A 318 10.16 -23.55 -9.44
C ARG A 318 9.70 -22.20 -9.99
N VAL A 319 10.62 -21.38 -10.50
CA VAL A 319 10.29 -20.10 -11.17
C VAL A 319 9.60 -20.32 -12.53
N HIS A 320 9.97 -21.38 -13.26
CA HIS A 320 9.30 -21.73 -14.52
C HIS A 320 7.87 -22.26 -14.30
N GLU A 321 7.66 -23.17 -13.34
CA GLU A 321 6.32 -23.66 -12.97
C GLU A 321 5.40 -22.53 -12.47
N SER A 322 5.95 -21.59 -11.70
CA SER A 322 5.19 -20.42 -11.21
C SER A 322 4.71 -19.54 -12.37
N ASN A 323 5.54 -19.35 -13.40
CA ASN A 323 5.19 -18.51 -14.55
C ASN A 323 4.19 -19.20 -15.49
N ASP A 324 4.28 -20.52 -15.66
CA ASP A 324 3.33 -21.28 -16.47
C ASP A 324 1.94 -21.38 -15.80
N GLU A 325 1.86 -21.45 -14.47
CA GLU A 325 0.59 -21.36 -13.73
C GLU A 325 -0.06 -19.97 -13.82
N ILE A 326 0.74 -18.90 -13.79
CA ILE A 326 0.24 -17.52 -13.93
C ILE A 326 -0.27 -17.27 -15.36
N ILE A 327 0.43 -17.75 -16.39
CA ILE A 327 0.02 -17.63 -17.78
C ILE A 327 -1.22 -18.51 -18.08
N GLY A 328 -1.30 -19.72 -17.53
CA GLY A 328 -2.48 -20.59 -17.63
C GLY A 328 -3.72 -19.99 -16.95
N SER A 329 -3.55 -19.38 -15.78
CA SER A 329 -4.63 -18.70 -15.03
C SER A 329 -5.11 -17.42 -15.71
N ALA A 330 -4.24 -16.71 -16.43
CA ALA A 330 -4.62 -15.55 -17.24
C ALA A 330 -5.41 -15.96 -18.51
N ARG A 331 -5.05 -17.08 -19.13
CA ARG A 331 -5.72 -17.59 -20.34
C ARG A 331 -7.10 -18.19 -20.06
N ALA A 332 -7.30 -18.78 -18.88
CA ALA A 332 -8.60 -19.31 -18.44
C ALA A 332 -9.62 -18.24 -18.02
N LYS A 333 -9.21 -16.97 -17.89
CA LYS A 333 -10.09 -15.84 -17.57
C LYS A 333 -10.52 -15.01 -18.80
N MET A 334 -10.02 -15.37 -19.99
CA MET A 334 -10.34 -14.67 -21.25
C MET A 334 -11.21 -15.50 -22.21
N PHE A 335 -11.70 -16.69 -21.81
CA PHE A 335 -12.64 -17.50 -22.58
C PHE A 335 -13.91 -17.79 -21.77
#